data_AF-A0A5B1KSD9-F1
#
_entry.id   AF-A0A5B1KSD9-F1
#
_cell.length_a   1.000
_cell.length_b   1.000
_cell.length_c   1.000
_cell.angle_alpha   90.00
_cell.angle_beta   90.00
_cell.angle_gamma   90.00
#
_symmetry.space_group_name_H-M   'P 1'
#
loop_
_entity.id
_entity.type
_entity.pdbx_description
1 polymer ?
#
loop_
_entity_poly.entity_id
_entity_poly.type
_entity_poly.pdbx_seq_one_letter_code
_entity_poly.pdbx_strand_id
1 'polypeptide(L)'
;PDKARRLGYRAKQGYVVFRIRVRRGGRKRPVAKGATYGKPKSHGVNQLKPTRNLQSIAEERVGRRCGGLRVLSSYWVAQDSSYKYFEVILVDPSHKAIRRDPKINWIVNA
;
A
#
# COMPACT_ATOMS: atom_id res chain seq x y z
N PRO A 1 18.21 -2.43 3.74
CA PRO A 1 17.85 -3.33 4.87
C PRO A 1 17.46 -2.58 6.16
N ASP A 2 18.20 -1.52 6.52
CA ASP A 2 17.98 -0.76 7.76
C ASP A 2 16.57 -0.16 7.86
N LYS A 3 16.10 0.49 6.79
CA LYS A 3 14.77 1.10 6.73
C LYS A 3 13.63 0.12 7.01
N ALA A 4 13.74 -1.11 6.51
CA ALA A 4 12.76 -2.16 6.80
C ALA A 4 12.75 -2.52 8.29
N ARG A 5 13.93 -2.67 8.91
CA ARG A 5 14.05 -3.02 10.34
C ARG A 5 13.49 -1.95 11.27
N ARG A 6 13.66 -0.67 10.92
CA ARG A 6 13.08 0.46 11.64
C ARG A 6 11.55 0.48 11.56
N LEU A 7 10.97 -0.01 10.46
CA LEU A 7 9.53 -0.12 10.25
C LEU A 7 8.94 -1.46 10.74
N GLY A 8 9.70 -2.21 11.54
CA GLY A 8 9.20 -3.41 12.22
C GLY A 8 9.57 -4.74 11.55
N TYR A 9 10.26 -4.74 10.40
CA TYR A 9 10.75 -5.99 9.81
C TYR A 9 11.74 -6.70 10.73
N ARG A 10 11.60 -8.02 10.83
CA ARG A 10 12.55 -8.92 11.47
C ARG A 10 12.84 -10.09 10.54
N ALA A 11 14.11 -10.49 10.48
CA ALA A 11 14.56 -11.61 9.68
C ALA A 11 14.22 -12.94 10.39
N LYS A 12 12.94 -13.29 10.39
CA LYS A 12 12.42 -14.57 10.89
C LYS A 12 11.26 -15.05 10.02
N GLN A 13 10.93 -16.33 10.14
CA GLN A 13 9.82 -16.92 9.39
C GLN A 13 8.48 -16.24 9.70
N GLY A 14 7.66 -16.06 8.66
CA GLY A 14 6.37 -15.37 8.72
C GLY A 14 6.43 -13.87 8.38
N TYR A 15 7.61 -13.27 8.19
CA TYR A 15 7.73 -11.94 7.56
C TYR A 15 8.01 -12.09 6.07
N VAL A 16 7.31 -11.30 5.25
CA VAL A 16 7.48 -11.27 3.79
C VAL A 16 7.57 -9.81 3.33
N VAL A 17 8.35 -9.54 2.29
CA VAL A 17 8.44 -8.22 1.67
C VAL A 17 8.03 -8.32 0.21
N PHE A 18 7.06 -7.50 -0.20
CA PHE A 18 6.61 -7.41 -1.59
C PHE A 18 6.98 -6.06 -2.16
N ARG A 19 7.51 -6.04 -3.39
CA ARG A 19 7.71 -4.80 -4.15
C ARG A 19 6.54 -4.55 -5.07
N ILE A 20 5.98 -3.34 -5.04
CA ILE A 20 4.86 -2.92 -5.88
C ILE A 20 5.16 -1.59 -6.57
N ARG A 21 4.68 -1.46 -7.81
CA ARG A 21 4.68 -0.20 -8.56
C ARG A 21 3.30 0.46 -8.53
N VAL A 22 3.28 1.77 -8.37
CA VAL A 22 2.06 2.60 -8.46
C VAL A 22 2.30 3.73 -9.45
N ARG A 23 1.37 3.95 -10.37
CA ARG A 23 1.46 5.01 -11.38
C ARG A 23 1.45 6.38 -10.71
N ARG A 24 2.34 7.26 -11.16
CA ARG A 24 2.46 8.65 -10.71
C ARG A 24 1.43 9.54 -11.39
N GLY A 25 1.21 10.71 -10.80
CA GLY A 25 0.36 11.76 -11.35
C GLY A 25 -0.92 11.99 -10.56
N GLY A 26 -1.77 12.85 -11.11
CA GLY A 26 -3.09 13.16 -10.56
C GLY A 26 -4.11 12.05 -10.81
N ARG A 27 -5.34 12.27 -10.36
CA ARG A 27 -6.47 11.37 -10.57
C ARG A 27 -7.38 11.98 -11.61
N LYS A 28 -7.49 11.35 -12.78
CA LYS A 28 -8.53 11.68 -13.75
C LYS A 28 -9.89 11.17 -13.24
N ARG A 29 -10.93 12.00 -13.30
CA ARG A 29 -12.29 11.54 -13.00
C ARG A 29 -12.76 10.56 -14.10
N PRO A 30 -13.33 9.39 -13.73
CA PRO A 30 -13.91 8.49 -14.71
C PRO A 30 -15.29 9.03 -15.16
N VAL A 31 -15.32 9.78 -16.26
CA VAL A 31 -16.55 10.31 -16.87
C VAL A 31 -16.56 10.04 -18.38
N ALA A 32 -17.75 9.76 -18.92
CA ALA A 32 -17.94 9.54 -20.35
C ALA A 32 -17.63 10.83 -21.13
N LYS A 33 -16.65 10.76 -22.04
CA LYS A 33 -16.22 11.88 -22.91
C LYS A 33 -15.95 13.21 -22.18
N GLY A 34 -15.66 13.20 -20.88
CA GLY A 34 -15.39 14.41 -20.09
C GLY A 34 -16.64 15.11 -19.52
N ALA A 35 -17.85 14.62 -19.80
CA ALA A 35 -19.08 15.23 -19.31
C ALA A 35 -19.38 14.79 -17.87
N THR A 36 -19.36 15.74 -16.92
CA THR A 36 -19.69 15.47 -15.50
C THR A 36 -21.16 15.73 -15.17
N TYR A 37 -21.83 16.59 -15.94
CA TYR A 37 -23.15 17.17 -15.65
C TYR A 37 -23.22 17.92 -14.30
N GLY A 38 -24.33 18.60 -14.02
CA GLY A 38 -24.56 19.31 -12.76
C GLY A 38 -23.94 20.71 -12.67
N LYS A 39 -23.72 21.21 -11.43
CA LYS A 39 -23.24 22.58 -11.19
C LYS A 39 -21.75 22.76 -11.57
N PRO A 40 -21.33 23.95 -12.04
CA PRO A 40 -19.95 24.22 -12.47
C PRO A 40 -18.86 23.82 -11.46
N LYS A 41 -19.15 23.91 -10.15
CA LYS A 41 -18.20 23.54 -9.09
C LYS A 41 -17.65 22.12 -9.20
N SER A 42 -18.41 21.18 -9.77
CA SER A 42 -18.04 19.77 -9.89
C SER A 42 -17.60 19.36 -11.29
N HIS A 43 -17.39 20.31 -12.21
CA HIS A 43 -17.02 20.02 -13.61
C HIS A 43 -15.56 19.61 -13.80
N GLY A 44 -14.70 19.76 -12.80
CA GLY A 44 -13.28 19.38 -12.90
C GLY A 44 -13.05 17.88 -13.16
N VAL A 45 -12.26 17.57 -14.21
CA VAL A 45 -11.93 16.19 -14.61
C VAL A 45 -10.45 15.83 -14.38
N ASN A 46 -9.51 16.66 -14.85
CA ASN A 46 -8.08 16.30 -14.91
C ASN A 46 -7.26 16.80 -13.71
N GLN A 47 -7.68 17.90 -13.07
CA GLN A 47 -6.92 18.55 -11.98
C GLN A 47 -7.24 17.99 -10.59
N LEU A 48 -7.99 16.88 -10.51
CA LEU A 48 -8.30 16.25 -9.23
C LEU A 48 -7.06 15.53 -8.69
N LYS A 49 -6.78 15.73 -7.41
CA LYS A 49 -5.72 15.04 -6.69
C LYS A 49 -6.33 13.85 -5.93
N PRO A 50 -5.68 12.68 -5.90
CA PRO A 50 -6.12 11.59 -5.04
C PRO A 50 -6.03 12.03 -3.58
N THR A 51 -7.07 11.76 -2.79
CA THR A 51 -7.11 12.10 -1.36
C THR A 51 -6.14 11.25 -0.55
N ARG A 52 -5.98 9.98 -0.93
CA ARG A 52 -5.01 9.05 -0.33
C ARG A 52 -3.64 9.22 -0.99
N ASN A 53 -2.58 9.04 -0.20
CA ASN A 53 -1.23 9.01 -0.73
C ASN A 53 -0.99 7.73 -1.58
N LEU A 54 0.01 7.78 -2.46
CA LEU A 54 0.34 6.63 -3.33
C LEU A 54 0.86 5.42 -2.55
N GLN A 55 1.41 5.65 -1.35
CA GLN A 55 1.91 4.61 -0.46
C GLN A 55 0.76 3.78 0.15
N SER A 56 -0.31 4.41 0.60
CA SER A 56 -1.53 3.75 1.09
C SER A 56 -2.21 2.96 -0.04
N ILE A 57 -2.23 3.50 -1.25
CA ILE A 57 -2.73 2.77 -2.43
C ILE A 57 -1.86 1.54 -2.72
N ALA A 58 -0.54 1.62 -2.54
CA ALA A 58 0.35 0.47 -2.67
C ALA A 58 0.04 -0.61 -1.63
N GLU A 59 -0.05 -0.24 -0.36
CA GLU A 59 -0.40 -1.15 0.74
C GLU A 59 -1.74 -1.84 0.51
N GLU A 60 -2.78 -1.08 0.13
CA GLU A 60 -4.11 -1.59 -0.13
C GLU A 60 -4.12 -2.61 -1.29
N ARG A 61 -3.38 -2.34 -2.38
CA ARG A 61 -3.28 -3.27 -3.51
C ARG A 61 -2.59 -4.58 -3.11
N VAL A 62 -1.51 -4.51 -2.33
CA VAL A 62 -0.81 -5.71 -1.87
C VAL A 62 -1.66 -6.49 -0.86
N GLY A 63 -2.30 -5.80 0.09
CA GLY A 63 -3.20 -6.43 1.06
C GLY A 63 -4.37 -7.16 0.39
N ARG A 64 -4.97 -6.58 -0.66
CA ARG A 64 -6.02 -7.27 -1.45
C ARG A 64 -5.49 -8.48 -2.21
N ARG A 65 -4.28 -8.40 -2.77
CA ARG A 65 -3.67 -9.52 -3.51
C ARG A 65 -3.25 -10.66 -2.58
N CYS A 66 -2.81 -10.33 -1.37
CA CYS A 66 -2.31 -11.26 -0.36
C CYS A 66 -3.25 -11.31 0.85
N GLY A 67 -4.54 -11.62 0.65
CA GLY A 67 -5.56 -11.55 1.71
C GLY A 67 -5.32 -12.45 2.94
N GLY A 68 -4.52 -13.51 2.80
CA GLY A 68 -4.09 -14.36 3.92
C GLY A 68 -3.01 -13.75 4.80
N LEU A 69 -2.36 -12.66 4.35
CA LEU A 69 -1.32 -11.96 5.11
C LEU A 69 -1.89 -10.66 5.72
N ARG A 70 -1.16 -10.08 6.65
CA ARG A 70 -1.45 -8.77 7.25
C ARG A 70 -0.37 -7.78 6.87
N VAL A 71 -0.78 -6.60 6.40
CA VAL A 71 0.15 -5.50 6.07
C VAL A 71 0.61 -4.87 7.38
N LEU A 72 1.93 -4.79 7.59
CA LEU A 72 2.51 -4.15 8.77
C LEU A 72 2.86 -2.69 8.50
N SER A 73 3.66 -2.45 7.45
CA SER A 73 4.10 -1.11 7.05
C SER A 73 4.70 -1.16 5.64
N SER A 74 5.07 -0.02 5.08
CA SER A 74 5.74 0.06 3.79
C SER A 74 6.76 1.20 3.75
N TYR A 75 7.64 1.18 2.74
CA TYR A 75 8.56 2.27 2.48
C TYR A 75 8.82 2.49 1.00
N TRP A 76 9.14 3.74 0.67
CA TRP A 76 9.60 4.13 -0.66
C TRP A 76 10.99 3.57 -0.97
N VAL A 77 11.18 3.10 -2.20
CA VAL A 77 12.44 2.52 -2.68
C VAL A 77 13.02 3.33 -3.83
N ALA A 78 12.21 3.59 -4.86
CA ALA A 78 12.66 4.24 -6.08
C ALA A 78 11.49 4.92 -6.79
N GLN A 79 11.80 5.79 -7.75
CA GLN A 79 10.81 6.37 -8.65
C GLN A 79 11.42 6.59 -10.04
N ASP A 80 10.63 6.37 -11.06
CA ASP A 80 10.88 6.82 -12.43
C ASP A 80 9.82 7.85 -12.82
N SER A 81 9.83 8.39 -14.04
CA SER A 81 8.86 9.39 -14.50
C SER A 81 7.39 8.93 -14.40
N SER A 82 7.13 7.64 -14.57
CA SER A 82 5.80 7.04 -14.71
C SER A 82 5.31 6.36 -13.43
N TYR A 83 6.20 5.85 -12.59
CA TYR A 83 5.91 4.98 -11.46
C TYR A 83 6.71 5.35 -10.21
N LYS A 84 6.09 5.10 -9.06
CA LYS A 84 6.77 4.99 -7.77
C LYS A 84 6.78 3.55 -7.32
N TYR A 85 7.90 3.12 -6.77
CA TYR A 85 8.11 1.78 -6.26
C TYR A 85 8.16 1.81 -4.74
N PHE A 86 7.37 0.94 -4.12
CA PHE A 86 7.30 0.75 -2.68
C PHE A 86 7.58 -0.71 -2.34
N GLU A 87 8.20 -0.92 -1.18
CA GLU A 87 8.28 -2.23 -0.55
C GLU A 87 7.31 -2.27 0.63
N VAL A 88 6.42 -3.24 0.62
CA VAL A 88 5.40 -3.47 1.65
C VAL A 88 5.83 -4.68 2.47
N ILE A 89 5.90 -4.50 3.78
CA ILE A 89 6.19 -5.55 4.75
C ILE A 89 4.86 -6.18 5.15
N LEU A 90 4.75 -7.49 4.95
CA LEU A 90 3.63 -8.31 5.36
C LEU A 90 4.05 -9.34 6.40
N VAL A 91 3.07 -9.76 7.19
CA VAL A 91 3.22 -10.78 8.22
C VAL A 91 2.16 -11.86 8.01
N ASP A 92 2.57 -13.12 8.11
CA ASP A 92 1.68 -14.28 8.11
C ASP A 92 1.14 -14.52 9.54
N PRO A 93 -0.15 -14.27 9.81
CA PRO A 93 -0.75 -14.48 11.12
C PRO A 93 -0.90 -15.97 11.50
N SER A 94 -0.87 -16.87 10.52
CA SER A 94 -1.00 -18.32 10.74
C SER A 94 0.35 -18.97 11.11
N HIS A 95 1.47 -18.30 10.84
CA HIS A 95 2.80 -18.86 11.09
C HIS A 95 3.12 -18.98 12.60
N LYS A 96 3.56 -20.16 13.05
CA LYS A 96 3.88 -20.44 14.48
C LYS A 96 4.90 -19.45 15.06
N ALA A 97 5.91 -19.07 14.28
CA ALA A 97 6.94 -18.10 14.68
C ALA A 97 6.42 -16.65 14.88
N ILE A 98 5.24 -16.32 14.35
CA ILE A 98 4.55 -15.04 14.60
C ILE A 98 3.65 -15.18 15.81
N ARG A 99 2.81 -16.23 15.86
CA ARG A 99 1.86 -16.46 16.95
C ARG A 99 2.51 -16.58 18.33
N ARG A 100 3.69 -17.20 18.40
CA ARG A 100 4.43 -17.42 19.66
C ARG A 100 5.34 -16.25 20.06
N ASP A 101 5.52 -15.24 19.21
CA ASP A 101 6.39 -14.11 19.53
C ASP A 101 5.58 -12.97 20.19
N PRO A 102 5.82 -12.67 21.48
CA PRO A 102 5.08 -11.65 22.21
C PRO A 102 5.24 -10.23 21.65
N LYS A 103 6.24 -9.96 20.80
CA LYS A 103 6.48 -8.62 20.24
C LYS A 103 5.57 -8.30 19.04
N ILE A 104 5.06 -9.32 18.35
CA ILE A 104 4.28 -9.15 17.10
C ILE A 104 2.94 -9.88 17.11
N ASN A 105 2.71 -10.82 18.03
CA ASN A 105 1.48 -11.62 18.07
C ASN A 105 0.18 -10.79 18.15
N TRP A 106 0.23 -9.52 18.55
CA TRP A 106 -0.90 -8.58 18.46
C TRP A 106 -1.50 -8.49 17.04
N ILE A 107 -0.70 -8.70 15.98
CA ILE A 107 -1.16 -8.65 14.58
C ILE A 107 -2.00 -9.87 14.18
N VAL A 108 -2.01 -10.92 15.00
CA VAL A 108 -2.76 -12.16 14.77
C VAL A 108 -4.22 -12.03 15.22
N ASN A 109 -4.48 -11.14 16.17
CA ASN A 109 -5.82 -10.91 16.69
C ASN A 109 -6.75 -10.41 15.56
N ALA A 110 -7.99 -10.90 15.57
CA ALA A 110 -9.02 -10.55 14.59
C ALA A 110 -9.65 -9.19 14.89
#